data_AF-A0A7C7HHX4-F1
#
_entry.id   AF-A0A7C7HHX4-F1
#
_cell.length_a   1.000
_cell.length_b   1.000
_cell.length_c   1.000
_cell.angle_alpha   90.00
_cell.angle_beta   90.00
_cell.angle_gamma   90.00
#
_symmetry.space_group_name_H-M   'P 1'
#
loop_
_entity.id
_entity.type
_entity.pdbx_description
1 polymer ?
#
loop_
_entity_poly.entity_id
_entity_poly.type
_entity_poly.pdbx_seq_one_letter_code
_entity_poly.pdbx_strand_id
1 'polypeptide(L)'
;MFVVQRRGGYPWAEGYFNRNDNAALPLELPIDGDPRSLYVYIGDDVSANAQQIKQVLLRLVVSGADVSNKIEVGLNRVPLSLNVRDDGWKDRQIFSPGPQSPSGGVNNWKSDPNQKLLRLDYEVTPSYCKLGTNQVTLRCAEHNSRNTTVSIKIEKLELHVHYVEA
;
A
#
# COMPACT_ATOMS: atom_id res chain seq x y z
N MET A 1 11.89 9.71 -5.13
CA MET A 1 10.83 10.23 -4.24
C MET A 1 9.98 9.08 -3.71
N PHE A 2 9.47 9.20 -2.49
CA PHE A 2 8.58 8.21 -1.86
C PHE A 2 7.23 8.86 -1.58
N VAL A 3 6.15 8.27 -2.10
CA VAL A 3 4.79 8.65 -1.70
C VAL A 3 4.20 7.52 -0.88
N VAL A 4 3.67 7.82 0.30
CA VAL A 4 3.15 6.81 1.24
C VAL A 4 1.76 7.20 1.71
N GLN A 5 0.83 6.25 1.70
CA GLN A 5 -0.35 6.23 2.58
C GLN A 5 -0.22 5.04 3.53
N ARG A 6 -0.55 5.25 4.81
CA ARG A 6 -0.47 4.19 5.84
C ARG A 6 -1.56 4.32 6.91
N ARG A 7 -1.89 3.20 7.55
CA ARG A 7 -2.61 3.20 8.84
C ARG A 7 -1.78 3.90 9.92
N GLY A 8 -2.41 4.80 10.69
CA GLY A 8 -1.81 5.53 11.81
C GLY A 8 -1.23 6.94 11.53
N GLY A 9 -1.27 7.45 10.28
CA GLY A 9 -0.88 8.81 9.87
C GLY A 9 0.64 9.03 9.75
N TYR A 10 1.23 10.01 9.04
CA TYR A 10 0.72 11.05 8.12
C TYR A 10 1.68 11.25 6.94
N PRO A 11 1.21 11.55 5.71
CA PRO A 11 2.12 11.86 4.62
C PRO A 11 2.66 13.30 4.65
N TRP A 12 1.86 14.37 4.86
CA TRP A 12 2.37 15.76 4.68
C TRP A 12 1.64 16.93 5.43
N ALA A 13 1.23 16.82 6.71
CA ALA A 13 0.81 18.00 7.49
C ALA A 13 0.89 17.84 9.03
N GLU A 14 1.18 18.95 9.72
CA GLU A 14 0.88 19.21 11.14
C GLU A 14 -0.62 19.52 11.35
N GLY A 15 -1.21 19.03 12.46
CA GLY A 15 -2.57 19.36 12.95
C GLY A 15 -3.54 18.16 13.04
N TYR A 16 -4.19 17.99 14.21
CA TYR A 16 -4.59 16.69 14.83
C TYR A 16 -3.39 15.75 15.02
N PHE A 17 -2.39 16.26 15.75
CA PHE A 17 -1.26 15.47 16.23
C PHE A 17 -1.75 14.15 16.83
N ASN A 18 -1.20 13.06 16.31
CA ASN A 18 -1.34 11.70 16.83
C ASN A 18 -2.69 10.99 16.61
N ARG A 19 -3.58 11.54 15.79
CA ARG A 19 -4.85 10.90 15.42
C ARG A 19 -4.99 10.78 13.92
N ASN A 20 -5.48 9.63 13.47
CA ASN A 20 -5.55 9.27 12.07
C ASN A 20 -7.00 9.04 11.64
N ASP A 21 -7.90 9.84 12.21
CA ASP A 21 -9.36 9.61 12.19
C ASP A 21 -9.94 9.70 10.77
N ASN A 22 -9.27 10.43 9.87
CA ASN A 22 -9.66 10.60 8.46
C ASN A 22 -8.76 9.82 7.48
N ALA A 23 -7.91 8.91 7.94
CA ALA A 23 -7.12 8.14 6.99
C ALA A 23 -7.97 7.18 6.18
N ALA A 24 -7.67 7.14 4.89
CA ALA A 24 -8.18 6.12 3.97
C ALA A 24 -7.70 4.69 4.32
N LEU A 25 -6.77 4.53 5.27
CA LEU A 25 -6.19 3.25 5.67
C LEU A 25 -6.34 2.99 7.19
N PRO A 26 -6.65 1.75 7.61
CA PRO A 26 -6.70 0.56 6.77
C PRO A 26 -7.96 0.53 5.91
N LEU A 27 -7.80 0.17 4.63
CA LEU A 27 -8.92 -0.01 3.73
C LEU A 27 -9.32 -1.49 3.76
N GLU A 28 -10.57 -1.77 4.10
CA GLU A 28 -11.12 -3.11 3.96
C GLU A 28 -11.38 -3.41 2.49
N LEU A 29 -10.77 -4.49 1.99
CA LEU A 29 -10.94 -4.97 0.63
C LEU A 29 -11.96 -6.12 0.64
N PRO A 30 -13.15 -5.92 0.06
CA PRO A 30 -14.17 -6.97 -0.03
C PRO A 30 -13.66 -8.21 -0.77
N ILE A 31 -14.07 -9.39 -0.30
CA ILE A 31 -13.73 -10.69 -0.92
C ILE A 31 -14.67 -11.05 -2.09
N ASP A 32 -15.79 -10.34 -2.23
CA ASP A 32 -16.79 -10.51 -3.30
C ASP A 32 -16.31 -9.98 -4.67
N GLY A 33 -15.14 -9.36 -4.70
CA GLY A 33 -14.54 -8.81 -5.92
C GLY A 33 -14.94 -7.36 -6.21
N ASP A 34 -15.68 -6.70 -5.32
CA ASP A 34 -16.00 -5.28 -5.49
C ASP A 34 -14.73 -4.42 -5.41
N PRO A 35 -14.46 -3.58 -6.42
CA PRO A 35 -13.26 -2.78 -6.44
C PRO A 35 -13.35 -1.64 -5.42
N ARG A 36 -12.22 -1.35 -4.77
CA ARG A 36 -12.02 -0.17 -3.92
C ARG A 36 -10.99 0.76 -4.56
N SER A 37 -11.08 2.05 -4.25
CA SER A 37 -10.13 3.05 -4.73
C SER A 37 -9.42 3.75 -3.59
N LEU A 38 -8.13 3.97 -3.78
CA LEU A 38 -7.29 4.86 -3.00
C LEU A 38 -6.71 5.93 -3.93
N TYR A 39 -6.24 7.02 -3.36
CA TYR A 39 -5.67 8.12 -4.12
C TYR A 39 -4.28 8.44 -3.59
N VAL A 40 -3.27 8.45 -4.46
CA VAL A 40 -1.88 8.75 -4.11
C VAL A 40 -1.43 10.02 -4.82
N TYR A 41 -0.83 10.96 -4.09
CA TYR A 41 -0.34 12.22 -4.67
C TYR A 41 1.14 12.13 -5.03
N ILE A 42 1.46 12.25 -6.31
CA ILE A 42 2.82 12.19 -6.84
C ILE A 42 3.30 13.61 -7.13
N GLY A 43 4.32 14.07 -6.40
CA GLY A 43 4.87 15.43 -6.54
C GLY A 43 5.88 15.60 -7.67
N ASP A 44 6.56 14.52 -8.08
CA ASP A 44 7.49 14.51 -9.21
C ASP A 44 6.75 14.22 -10.52
N ASP A 45 7.24 14.80 -11.62
CA ASP A 45 6.81 14.42 -12.96
C ASP A 45 7.51 13.11 -13.38
N VAL A 46 7.00 12.00 -12.85
CA VAL A 46 7.53 10.64 -13.11
C VAL A 46 7.50 10.30 -14.60
N SER A 47 6.45 10.74 -15.32
CA SER A 47 6.34 10.47 -16.75
C SER A 47 7.39 11.25 -17.55
N ALA A 48 7.60 12.55 -17.25
CA ALA A 48 8.61 13.35 -17.95
C ALA A 48 10.04 12.85 -17.70
N ASN A 49 10.30 12.26 -16.52
CA ASN A 49 11.61 11.77 -16.12
C ASN A 49 11.87 10.30 -16.46
N ALA A 50 11.03 9.66 -17.29
CA ALA A 50 11.08 8.23 -17.58
C ALA A 50 12.49 7.70 -17.98
N GLN A 51 13.26 8.49 -18.74
CA GLN A 51 14.62 8.10 -19.19
C GLN A 51 15.65 8.03 -18.05
N GLN A 52 15.39 8.73 -16.93
CA GLN A 52 16.26 8.74 -15.75
C GLN A 52 15.76 7.79 -14.67
N ILE A 53 14.68 7.03 -14.92
CA ILE A 53 14.06 6.16 -13.93
C ILE A 53 14.45 4.72 -14.25
N LYS A 54 15.11 4.10 -13.28
CA LYS A 54 15.46 2.68 -13.31
C LYS A 54 14.24 1.81 -13.06
N GLN A 55 13.37 2.21 -12.12
CA GLN A 55 12.23 1.41 -11.71
C GLN A 55 11.16 2.26 -11.02
N VAL A 56 9.89 1.91 -11.24
CA VAL A 56 8.77 2.36 -10.40
C VAL A 56 8.01 1.15 -9.88
N LEU A 57 7.80 1.11 -8.56
CA LEU A 57 7.02 0.07 -7.90
C LEU A 57 5.87 0.68 -7.11
N LEU A 58 4.68 0.10 -7.24
CA LEU A 58 3.58 0.34 -6.31
C LEU A 58 3.53 -0.81 -5.30
N ARG A 59 3.80 -0.51 -4.03
CA ARG A 59 3.84 -1.48 -2.94
C ARG A 59 2.57 -1.42 -2.11
N LEU A 60 1.98 -2.58 -1.85
CA LEU A 60 0.93 -2.79 -0.86
C LEU A 60 1.48 -3.58 0.33
N VAL A 61 1.08 -3.19 1.53
CA VAL A 61 1.20 -4.03 2.72
C VAL A 61 -0.21 -4.40 3.18
N VAL A 62 -0.47 -5.69 3.25
CA VAL A 62 -1.80 -6.25 3.45
C VAL A 62 -1.80 -7.12 4.70
N SER A 63 -2.88 -7.08 5.47
CA SER A 63 -3.14 -8.00 6.57
C SER A 63 -4.41 -8.81 6.30
N GLY A 64 -4.50 -10.00 6.89
CA GLY A 64 -5.66 -10.89 6.73
C GLY A 64 -5.76 -11.61 5.37
N ALA A 65 -4.82 -11.38 4.45
CA ALA A 65 -4.71 -12.16 3.21
C ALA A 65 -3.87 -13.43 3.42
N ASP A 66 -4.27 -14.51 2.75
CA ASP A 66 -3.53 -15.77 2.66
C ASP A 66 -3.04 -16.03 1.22
N VAL A 67 -2.34 -17.15 1.02
CA VAL A 67 -1.76 -17.56 -0.28
C VAL A 67 -2.79 -17.77 -1.39
N SER A 68 -4.06 -18.02 -1.05
CA SER A 68 -5.15 -18.17 -2.02
C SER A 68 -5.73 -16.83 -2.45
N ASN A 69 -5.48 -15.75 -1.70
CA ASN A 69 -5.96 -14.42 -2.07
C ASN A 69 -5.11 -13.80 -3.18
N LYS A 70 -5.75 -13.52 -4.31
CA LYS A 70 -5.17 -12.76 -5.42
C LYS A 70 -5.76 -11.36 -5.45
N ILE A 71 -4.90 -10.38 -5.22
CA ILE A 71 -5.26 -8.97 -5.26
C ILE A 71 -4.83 -8.42 -6.62
N GLU A 72 -5.79 -7.92 -7.39
CA GLU A 72 -5.54 -7.19 -8.62
C GLU A 72 -5.47 -5.69 -8.33
N VAL A 73 -4.54 -5.03 -9.01
CA VAL A 73 -4.25 -3.62 -8.80
C VAL A 73 -4.19 -2.92 -10.13
N GLY A 74 -4.78 -1.72 -10.20
CA GLY A 74 -4.64 -0.81 -11.32
C GLY A 74 -4.24 0.58 -10.88
N LEU A 75 -3.49 1.29 -11.71
CA LEU A 75 -3.13 2.69 -11.55
C LEU A 75 -3.75 3.49 -12.69
N ASN A 76 -4.54 4.52 -12.38
CA ASN A 76 -5.21 5.37 -13.36
C ASN A 76 -5.98 4.56 -14.43
N ARG A 77 -6.68 3.50 -14.01
CA ARG A 77 -7.43 2.52 -14.84
C ARG A 77 -6.56 1.56 -15.67
N VAL A 78 -5.23 1.63 -15.55
CA VAL A 78 -4.31 0.68 -16.20
C VAL A 78 -4.00 -0.45 -15.22
N PRO A 79 -4.25 -1.73 -15.57
CA PRO A 79 -3.91 -2.86 -14.70
C PRO A 79 -2.38 -2.98 -14.55
N LEU A 80 -1.93 -3.38 -13.37
CA LEU A 80 -0.52 -3.57 -13.06
C LEU A 80 -0.17 -5.05 -12.92
N SER A 81 1.07 -5.39 -13.24
CA SER A 81 1.62 -6.74 -13.08
C SER A 81 2.26 -6.89 -11.71
N LEU A 82 1.92 -7.98 -11.00
CA LEU A 82 2.56 -8.33 -9.74
C LEU A 82 4.00 -8.79 -10.01
N ASN A 83 4.96 -8.21 -9.30
CA ASN A 83 6.38 -8.54 -9.40
C ASN A 83 6.87 -9.31 -8.16
N VAL A 84 6.54 -8.83 -6.96
CA VAL A 84 6.97 -9.48 -5.70
C VAL A 84 5.76 -9.83 -4.85
N ARG A 85 5.76 -11.04 -4.30
CA ARG A 85 4.88 -11.48 -3.23
C ARG A 85 5.72 -12.00 -2.07
N ASP A 86 5.60 -11.37 -0.92
CA ASP A 86 6.40 -11.69 0.27
C ASP A 86 5.48 -11.79 1.50
N ASP A 87 5.23 -13.02 1.93
CA ASP A 87 4.40 -13.38 3.09
C ASP A 87 5.18 -13.38 4.41
N GLY A 88 6.51 -13.23 4.35
CA GLY A 88 7.40 -13.09 5.50
C GLY A 88 7.61 -11.65 5.94
N TRP A 89 7.05 -10.68 5.20
CA TRP A 89 7.24 -9.25 5.45
C TRP A 89 6.80 -8.86 6.87
N LYS A 90 7.59 -7.99 7.49
CA LYS A 90 7.30 -7.41 8.81
C LYS A 90 7.43 -5.90 8.73
N ASP A 91 6.52 -5.18 9.38
CA ASP A 91 6.59 -3.73 9.51
C ASP A 91 6.35 -3.36 10.98
N ARG A 92 7.39 -2.83 11.63
CA ARG A 92 7.36 -2.42 13.05
C ARG A 92 6.35 -1.31 13.36
N GLN A 93 5.77 -0.69 12.33
CA GLN A 93 4.82 0.41 12.46
C GLN A 93 3.37 0.00 12.19
N ILE A 94 3.11 -1.26 11.83
CA ILE A 94 1.76 -1.81 11.63
C ILE A 94 1.47 -2.79 12.77
N PHE A 95 0.37 -2.61 13.51
CA PHE A 95 0.07 -3.45 14.69
C PHE A 95 -1.03 -4.49 14.42
N SER A 96 -1.42 -4.68 13.16
CA SER A 96 -2.49 -5.61 12.77
C SER A 96 -2.25 -7.04 13.26
N PRO A 97 -3.31 -7.75 13.70
CA PRO A 97 -4.72 -7.32 13.71
C PRO A 97 -5.12 -6.40 14.88
N GLY A 98 -4.19 -6.09 15.79
CA GLY A 98 -4.43 -5.24 16.95
C GLY A 98 -4.72 -3.76 16.60
N PRO A 99 -5.12 -2.96 17.61
CA PRO A 99 -5.32 -1.53 17.44
C PRO A 99 -3.99 -0.82 17.15
N GLN A 100 -4.05 0.21 16.33
CA GLN A 100 -2.90 1.08 16.09
C GLN A 100 -2.77 2.03 17.28
N SER A 101 -1.61 2.07 17.93
CA SER A 101 -1.33 3.08 18.95
C SER A 101 -1.40 4.49 18.35
N PRO A 102 -1.76 5.52 19.14
CA PRO A 102 -1.67 6.92 18.71
C PRO A 102 -0.28 7.22 18.14
N SER A 103 -0.20 8.07 17.11
CA SER A 103 1.10 8.51 16.59
C SER A 103 1.90 9.22 17.69
N GLY A 104 3.22 9.39 17.54
CA GLY A 104 4.01 10.21 18.48
C GLY A 104 4.67 9.48 19.68
N GLY A 105 4.84 8.17 19.60
CA GLY A 105 5.64 7.40 20.57
C GLY A 105 7.14 7.29 20.20
N VAL A 106 7.92 6.70 21.11
CA VAL A 106 9.35 6.39 20.90
C VAL A 106 9.58 5.57 19.63
N ASN A 107 10.58 5.95 18.82
CA ASN A 107 10.91 5.33 17.52
C ASN A 107 11.56 3.92 17.62
N ASN A 108 11.38 3.21 18.73
CA ASN A 108 12.06 1.95 19.04
C ASN A 108 11.14 0.71 19.03
N TRP A 109 9.99 0.79 18.36
CA TRP A 109 9.09 -0.35 18.20
C TRP A 109 9.81 -1.54 17.56
N LYS A 110 9.75 -2.70 18.22
CA LYS A 110 10.23 -3.97 17.68
C LYS A 110 9.13 -4.55 16.80
N SER A 111 9.51 -5.17 15.69
CA SER A 111 8.57 -5.96 14.90
C SER A 111 8.06 -7.13 15.73
N ASP A 112 6.74 -7.34 15.77
CA ASP A 112 6.16 -8.53 16.38
C ASP A 112 6.52 -9.76 15.51
N PRO A 113 7.22 -10.78 16.07
CA PRO A 113 7.56 -11.98 15.30
C PRO A 113 6.33 -12.71 14.76
N ASN A 114 5.19 -12.62 15.44
CA ASN A 114 3.94 -13.28 15.07
C ASN A 114 3.09 -12.46 14.08
N GLN A 115 3.52 -11.24 13.75
CA GLN A 115 2.83 -10.38 12.80
C GLN A 115 2.68 -11.08 11.44
N LYS A 116 1.48 -11.07 10.85
CA LYS A 116 1.24 -11.66 9.53
C LYS A 116 0.88 -10.57 8.54
N LEU A 117 1.89 -10.08 7.83
CA LEU A 117 1.72 -9.12 6.75
C LEU A 117 2.17 -9.74 5.43
N LEU A 118 1.44 -9.40 4.39
CA LEU A 118 1.75 -9.72 3.01
C LEU A 118 2.20 -8.44 2.32
N ARG A 119 3.43 -8.43 1.78
CA ARG A 119 3.91 -7.38 0.89
C ARG A 119 3.70 -7.80 -0.56
N LEU A 120 3.12 -6.90 -1.34
CA LEU A 120 2.93 -7.04 -2.77
C LEU A 120 3.56 -5.85 -3.48
N ASP A 121 4.51 -6.08 -4.38
CA ASP A 121 5.08 -5.03 -5.24
C ASP A 121 4.59 -5.24 -6.67
N TYR A 122 3.98 -4.21 -7.24
CA TYR A 122 3.51 -4.17 -8.62
C TYR A 122 4.41 -3.27 -9.45
N GLU A 123 4.75 -3.71 -10.65
CA GLU A 123 5.48 -2.91 -11.62
C GLU A 123 4.62 -1.78 -12.17
N VAL A 124 5.20 -0.59 -12.24
CA VAL A 124 4.55 0.60 -12.80
C VAL A 124 5.42 1.13 -13.94
N THR A 125 4.82 1.27 -15.12
CA THR A 125 5.46 2.02 -16.20
C THR A 125 5.40 3.52 -15.86
N PRO A 126 6.50 4.29 -15.97
CA PRO A 126 6.52 5.71 -15.60
C PRO A 126 5.42 6.55 -16.25
N SER A 127 5.03 6.23 -17.50
CA SER A 127 3.98 6.92 -18.25
C SER A 127 2.56 6.74 -17.68
N TYR A 128 2.36 5.79 -16.76
CA TYR A 128 1.08 5.59 -16.07
C TYR A 128 0.89 6.58 -14.92
N CYS A 129 1.97 7.18 -14.43
CA CYS A 129 1.95 8.17 -13.36
C CYS A 129 1.61 9.56 -13.91
N LYS A 130 0.75 10.28 -13.18
CA LYS A 130 0.43 11.69 -13.41
C LYS A 130 1.08 12.54 -12.33
N LEU A 131 1.52 13.75 -12.68
CA LEU A 131 1.82 14.76 -11.69
C LEU A 131 0.53 15.10 -10.91
N GLY A 132 0.59 15.06 -9.59
CA GLY A 132 -0.55 15.26 -8.69
C GLY A 132 -1.28 13.97 -8.31
N THR A 133 -2.61 14.01 -8.27
CA THR A 133 -3.44 12.90 -7.75
C THR A 133 -3.57 11.75 -8.75
N ASN A 134 -3.26 10.54 -8.29
CA ASN A 134 -3.37 9.29 -9.04
C ASN A 134 -4.33 8.34 -8.34
N GLN A 135 -5.18 7.65 -9.09
CA GLN A 135 -6.14 6.69 -8.54
C GLN A 135 -5.53 5.28 -8.57
N VAL A 136 -5.54 4.60 -7.43
CA VAL A 136 -5.21 3.18 -7.31
C VAL A 136 -6.49 2.40 -7.10
N THR A 137 -6.80 1.47 -8.00
CA THR A 137 -7.95 0.57 -7.88
C THR A 137 -7.47 -0.80 -7.42
N LEU A 138 -8.16 -1.37 -6.43
CA LEU A 138 -7.82 -2.64 -5.79
C LEU A 138 -9.04 -3.56 -5.83
N ARG A 139 -8.82 -4.85 -6.12
CA ARG A 139 -9.87 -5.88 -6.09
C ARG A 139 -9.31 -7.21 -5.59
N CYS A 140 -10.06 -7.94 -4.76
CA CYS A 140 -9.77 -9.35 -4.49
C CYS A 140 -10.38 -10.20 -5.61
N ALA A 141 -9.55 -10.67 -6.55
CA ALA A 141 -10.03 -11.39 -7.74
C ALA A 141 -10.27 -12.88 -7.49
N GLU A 142 -9.47 -13.49 -6.61
CA GLU A 142 -9.59 -14.90 -6.24
C GLU A 142 -9.47 -15.02 -4.72
N HIS A 143 -10.31 -15.86 -4.11
CA HIS A 143 -10.25 -16.22 -2.70
C HIS A 143 -10.77 -17.65 -2.51
N ASN A 144 -10.25 -18.37 -1.50
CA ASN A 144 -10.82 -19.65 -1.10
C ASN A 144 -11.94 -19.43 -0.06
N SER A 145 -13.15 -19.90 -0.36
CA SER A 145 -14.36 -19.70 0.43
C SER A 145 -14.37 -20.40 1.81
N ARG A 146 -13.30 -21.10 2.19
CA ARG A 146 -13.20 -21.80 3.49
C ARG A 146 -12.88 -20.88 4.66
N ASN A 147 -12.41 -19.65 4.43
CA ASN A 147 -12.06 -18.68 5.47
C ASN A 147 -12.74 -17.33 5.21
N THR A 148 -14.06 -17.30 5.32
CA THR A 148 -14.87 -16.07 5.11
C THR A 148 -14.84 -15.09 6.28
N THR A 149 -14.25 -15.47 7.41
CA THR A 149 -14.25 -14.68 8.65
C THR A 149 -13.12 -13.64 8.73
N VAL A 150 -12.13 -13.67 7.84
CA VAL A 150 -10.99 -12.74 7.89
C VAL A 150 -11.16 -11.67 6.81
N SER A 151 -11.39 -10.43 7.23
CA SER A 151 -11.40 -9.28 6.32
C SER A 151 -9.97 -8.99 5.82
N ILE A 152 -9.78 -8.89 4.50
CA ILE A 152 -8.52 -8.42 3.91
C ILE A 152 -8.41 -6.91 4.14
N LYS A 153 -7.29 -6.46 4.69
CA LYS A 153 -7.05 -5.04 4.98
C LYS A 153 -5.78 -4.55 4.30
N ILE A 154 -5.89 -3.47 3.55
CA ILE A 154 -4.74 -2.73 3.03
C ILE A 154 -4.26 -1.83 4.15
N GLU A 155 -3.08 -2.09 4.68
CA GLU A 155 -2.48 -1.36 5.81
C GLU A 155 -1.59 -0.22 5.33
N LYS A 156 -0.98 -0.38 4.15
CA LYS A 156 -0.04 0.58 3.56
C LYS A 156 -0.07 0.52 2.03
N LEU A 157 0.09 1.68 1.41
CA LEU A 157 0.26 1.88 -0.03
C LEU A 157 1.44 2.82 -0.25
N GLU A 158 2.41 2.42 -1.06
CA GLU A 158 3.60 3.23 -1.34
C GLU A 158 3.93 3.25 -2.83
N LEU A 159 4.39 4.38 -3.34
CA LEU A 159 5.03 4.47 -4.66
C LEU A 159 6.53 4.70 -4.46
N HIS A 160 7.32 3.75 -4.96
CA HIS A 160 8.78 3.78 -4.95
C HIS A 160 9.27 4.15 -6.34
N VAL A 161 10.00 5.26 -6.46
CA VAL A 161 10.62 5.70 -7.71
C VAL A 161 12.14 5.66 -7.54
N HIS A 162 12.79 4.76 -8.27
CA HIS A 162 14.25 4.60 -8.27
C HIS A 162 14.83 5.22 -9.53
N TYR A 163 15.68 6.23 -9.37
CA TYR A 163 16.38 6.87 -10.47
C TYR A 163 17.66 6.09 -10.81
N VAL A 164 18.13 6.20 -12.05
CA VAL A 164 19.51 5.81 -12.37
C VAL A 164 20.44 6.73 -11.58
N GLU A 165 21.44 6.15 -10.90
CA GLU A 165 22.49 6.98 -10.27
C GLU A 165 23.17 7.79 -11.39
N ALA A 166 23.34 9.09 -11.15
CA ALA A 166 24.01 10.00 -12.07
C ALA A 166 25.53 9.76 -12.07
#